data_AF-A0ABD3E8N7-F1
#
_entry.id   AF-A0ABD3E8N7-F1
#
_cell.length_a   1.000
_cell.length_b   1.000
_cell.length_c   1.000
_cell.angle_alpha   90.00
_cell.angle_beta   90.00
_cell.angle_gamma   90.00
#
_symmetry.space_group_name_H-M   'P 1'
#
loop_
_entity.id
_entity.type
_entity.pdbx_description
1 polymer ?
#
loop_
_entity_poly.entity_id
_entity_poly.type
_entity_poly.pdbx_seq_one_letter_code
_entity_poly.pdbx_strand_id
1 'polypeptide(L)'
;MSAEDDRVVLAIKVALWCIQDDMHLRPPMTKVVQMLEGLSPVPPPPTASETGWRVYSGLFRSASEEGTSSGPSDYISNAYLSEVRLSGPR
;
A
#
# COMPACT_ATOMS: atom_id res chain seq x y z
N MET A 1 -9.23 15.07 22.89
CA MET A 1 -8.95 13.73 22.33
C MET A 1 -9.12 12.74 23.44
N SER A 2 -9.84 11.65 23.17
CA SER A 2 -10.02 10.56 24.14
C SER A 2 -8.68 9.85 24.33
N ALA A 3 -8.44 9.22 25.48
CA ALA A 3 -7.22 8.46 25.72
C ALA A 3 -6.99 7.33 24.68
N GLU A 4 -8.06 6.88 24.03
CA GLU A 4 -8.01 5.93 22.92
C GLU A 4 -7.36 6.51 21.66
N ASP A 5 -7.60 7.79 21.36
CA ASP A 5 -7.04 8.48 20.20
C ASP A 5 -5.51 8.53 20.29
N ASP A 6 -4.98 8.71 21.50
CA ASP A 6 -3.53 8.78 21.74
C ASP A 6 -2.85 7.43 21.48
N ARG A 7 -3.50 6.32 21.88
CA ARG A 7 -3.03 4.95 21.59
C ARG A 7 -3.01 4.67 20.10
N VAL A 8 -4.05 5.10 19.38
CA VAL A 8 -4.14 4.96 17.93
C VAL A 8 -3.04 5.76 17.23
N VAL A 9 -2.84 7.03 17.60
CA VAL A 9 -1.78 7.88 17.04
C VAL A 9 -0.39 7.29 17.29
N LEU A 10 -0.16 6.74 18.49
CA LEU A 10 1.10 6.06 18.82
C LEU A 10 1.29 4.82 17.95
N ALA A 11 0.28 3.96 17.84
CA ALA A 11 0.34 2.75 17.02
C ALA A 11 0.62 3.07 15.55
N ILE A 12 -0.01 4.11 15.00
CA ILE A 12 0.25 4.58 13.62
C ILE A 12 1.71 5.01 13.46
N LYS A 13 2.26 5.82 14.39
CA LYS A 13 3.66 6.25 14.33
C LYS A 13 4.63 5.07 14.38
N VAL A 14 4.37 4.09 15.25
CA VAL A 14 5.17 2.86 15.36
C VAL A 14 5.08 2.05 14.06
N ALA A 15 3.89 1.88 13.50
CA ALA A 15 3.69 1.17 12.23
C ALA A 15 4.46 1.81 11.08
N LEU A 16 4.48 3.15 11.00
CA LEU A 16 5.24 3.88 10.00
C LEU A 16 6.76 3.63 10.08
N TRP A 17 7.31 3.37 11.28
CA TRP A 17 8.70 2.94 11.43
C TRP A 17 8.92 1.49 10.96
N CYS A 18 7.97 0.59 11.21
CA CYS A 18 8.11 -0.83 10.86
C CYS A 18 8.06 -1.10 9.35
N ILE A 19 7.34 -0.28 8.58
CA ILE A 19 7.15 -0.47 7.13
C ILE A 19 8.17 0.28 6.26
N GLN A 20 9.21 0.90 6.86
CA GLN A 20 10.21 1.65 6.11
C GLN A 20 10.91 0.77 5.07
N ASP A 21 11.16 1.33 3.87
CA ASP A 21 11.83 0.63 2.78
C ASP A 21 13.25 0.21 3.17
N ASP A 22 13.97 1.13 3.84
CA ASP A 22 15.27 0.83 4.41
C ASP A 22 15.12 -0.01 5.68
N MET A 23 15.55 -1.27 5.58
CA MET A 23 15.52 -2.23 6.69
C MET A 23 16.35 -1.80 7.88
N HIS A 24 17.40 -1.00 7.69
CA HIS A 24 18.26 -0.53 8.78
C HIS A 24 17.60 0.55 9.62
N LEU A 25 16.56 1.21 9.10
CA LEU A 25 15.76 2.18 9.85
C LEU A 25 14.64 1.52 10.65
N ARG A 26 14.33 0.25 10.41
CA ARG A 26 13.28 -0.47 11.14
C ARG A 26 13.75 -0.78 12.57
N PRO A 27 12.99 -0.39 13.60
CA PRO A 27 13.35 -0.68 14.98
C PRO A 27 13.25 -2.18 15.29
N PRO A 28 14.07 -2.72 16.21
CA PRO A 28 13.94 -4.09 16.67
C PRO A 28 12.63 -4.28 17.45
N MET A 29 12.09 -5.51 17.45
CA MET A 29 10.82 -5.80 18.12
C MET A 29 10.78 -5.40 19.61
N THR A 30 11.90 -5.55 20.33
CA THR A 30 11.99 -5.08 21.72
C THR A 30 11.72 -3.58 21.85
N LYS A 31 12.22 -2.78 20.90
CA LYS A 31 12.00 -1.33 20.89
C LYS A 31 10.57 -0.99 20.49
N VAL A 32 9.99 -1.72 19.53
CA VAL A 32 8.58 -1.60 19.14
C VAL A 32 7.65 -1.82 20.33
N VAL A 33 7.87 -2.89 21.11
CA VAL A 33 7.06 -3.18 22.31
C VAL A 33 7.22 -2.08 23.36
N GLN A 34 8.45 -1.66 23.64
CA GLN A 34 8.70 -0.54 24.58
C GLN A 34 7.99 0.75 24.15
N MET A 35 7.92 1.03 22.85
CA MET A 35 7.19 2.19 22.32
C MET A 35 5.69 2.04 22.54
N LEU A 36 5.11 0.87 22.22
CA LEU A 36 3.68 0.58 22.39
C LEU A 36 3.22 0.57 23.86
N GLU A 37 4.09 0.14 24.76
CA GLU A 37 3.85 0.14 26.22
C GLU A 37 4.11 1.52 26.87
N GLY A 38 4.62 2.50 26.11
CA GLY A 38 4.93 3.84 26.63
C GLY A 38 6.23 3.90 27.46
N LEU A 39 7.05 2.85 27.43
CA LEU A 39 8.36 2.79 28.10
C LEU A 39 9.46 3.51 27.31
N SER A 40 9.22 3.79 26.03
CA SER A 40 10.13 4.53 25.15
C SER A 40 9.37 5.61 24.39
N PRO A 41 9.93 6.83 24.23
CA PRO A 41 9.36 7.83 23.35
C PRO A 41 9.38 7.34 21.89
N VAL A 42 8.39 7.83 21.12
CA VAL A 42 8.28 7.57 19.69
C VAL A 42 8.74 8.79 18.89
N PRO A 43 9.91 8.74 18.24
CA PRO A 43 10.34 9.84 17.36
C PRO A 43 9.42 9.95 16.14
N PRO A 44 9.33 11.14 15.52
CA PRO A 44 8.60 11.29 14.27
C PRO A 44 9.18 10.34 13.21
N PRO A 45 8.34 9.60 12.48
CA PRO A 45 8.83 8.67 11.46
C PRO A 45 9.49 9.43 10.30
N PRO A 46 10.43 8.80 9.57
CA PRO A 46 10.98 9.35 8.34
C PRO A 46 9.82 9.63 7.38
N THR A 47 9.78 10.82 6.77
CA THR A 47 8.81 11.10 5.71
C THR A 47 9.08 10.14 4.56
N ALA A 48 8.11 9.26 4.26
CA ALA A 48 8.18 8.41 3.09
C ALA A 48 8.42 9.29 1.86
N SER A 49 9.41 8.93 1.04
CA SER A 49 9.69 9.69 -0.17
C SER A 49 8.42 9.73 -1.04
N GLU A 50 8.05 10.93 -1.46
CA GLU A 50 6.79 11.20 -2.14
C GLU A 50 6.65 10.39 -3.46
N THR A 51 7.77 9.87 -3.94
CA THR A 51 7.90 9.11 -5.18
C THR A 51 7.23 7.74 -5.09
N GLY A 52 7.31 7.04 -3.95
CA GLY A 52 6.79 5.67 -3.81
C GLY A 52 5.27 5.58 -3.85
N TRP A 53 4.58 6.47 -3.14
CA TRP A 53 3.12 6.46 -3.08
C TRP A 53 2.47 6.89 -4.41
N ARG A 54 3.10 7.78 -5.18
CA ARG A 54 2.61 8.15 -6.52
C ARG A 54 2.57 6.94 -7.46
N VAL A 55 3.57 6.07 -7.41
CA VAL A 55 3.60 4.85 -8.25
C VAL A 55 2.55 3.84 -7.81
N TYR A 56 2.39 3.63 -6.49
CA TYR A 56 1.33 2.76 -5.95
C TYR A 56 -0.07 3.30 -6.29
N SER A 57 -0.34 4.60 -6.09
CA SER A 57 -1.63 5.21 -6.43
C SER A 57 -1.93 5.18 -7.92
N GLY A 58 -0.92 5.32 -8.80
CA GLY A 58 -1.09 5.19 -10.24
C GLY A 58 -1.49 3.76 -10.65
N LEU A 59 -0.85 2.75 -10.05
CA LEU A 59 -1.14 1.35 -10.35
C LEU A 59 -2.54 0.93 -9.86
N PHE A 60 -2.96 1.37 -8.67
CA PHE A 60 -4.28 1.05 -8.13
C PHE A 60 -5.42 1.87 -8.73
N ARG A 61 -5.18 3.13 -9.16
CA ARG A 61 -6.23 3.98 -9.77
C ARG A 61 -6.55 3.58 -11.21
N SER A 62 -5.63 2.93 -11.91
CA SER A 62 -5.91 2.37 -13.25
C SER A 62 -6.63 1.03 -13.22
N ALA A 63 -6.88 0.42 -12.05
CA ALA A 63 -7.66 -0.81 -11.93
C ALA A 63 -9.18 -0.57 -11.69
N SER A 64 -9.64 0.69 -11.79
CA SER A 64 -11.04 1.07 -11.62
C SER A 64 -11.55 1.90 -12.81
N GLU A 65 -11.66 1.27 -13.96
CA GLU A 65 -12.70 1.59 -14.97
C GLU A 65 -13.78 0.51 -14.70
N GLU A 66 -15.09 0.74 -14.54
CA GLU A 66 -16.01 1.47 -15.41
C GLU A 66 -17.10 2.24 -14.64
N GLY A 67 -17.50 3.39 -15.20
CA GLY A 67 -18.76 4.05 -14.84
C GLY A 67 -18.93 5.44 -15.45
N THR A 68 -19.42 5.47 -16.69
CA THR A 68 -19.85 6.63 -17.50
C THR A 68 -18.76 7.42 -18.24
N SER A 69 -18.46 6.96 -19.46
CA SER A 69 -18.02 7.85 -20.54
C SER A 69 -18.98 7.67 -21.72
N SER A 70 -19.67 8.76 -22.05
CA SER A 70 -20.53 8.91 -23.23
C SER A 70 -19.82 8.48 -24.52
N GLY A 71 -20.37 7.49 -25.24
CA GLY A 71 -19.94 7.09 -26.60
C GLY A 71 -20.52 8.00 -27.69
N PRO A 72 -20.52 7.61 -28.99
CA PRO A 72 -19.97 6.38 -29.61
C PRO A 72 -19.07 6.63 -30.86
N SER A 73 -18.23 5.66 -31.29
CA SER A 73 -17.93 5.40 -32.72
C SER A 73 -17.12 4.09 -32.90
N ASP A 74 -17.83 3.11 -33.46
CA ASP A 74 -17.45 2.14 -34.49
C ASP A 74 -16.27 1.17 -34.29
N TYR A 75 -16.65 -0.04 -33.83
CA TYR A 75 -16.28 -1.35 -34.39
C TYR A 75 -14.79 -1.62 -34.69
N ILE A 76 -14.12 -2.33 -33.77
CA ILE A 76 -13.51 -3.63 -34.08
C ILE A 76 -13.68 -4.52 -32.85
N SER A 77 -14.47 -5.57 -32.99
CA SER A 77 -14.87 -6.47 -31.93
C SER A 77 -14.14 -7.82 -32.09
N ASN A 78 -13.61 -8.35 -30.98
CA ASN A 78 -13.30 -9.77 -30.67
C ASN A 78 -12.47 -10.60 -31.68
N ALA A 79 -11.15 -10.77 -31.43
CA ALA A 79 -10.42 -11.92 -32.00
C ALA A 79 -9.04 -12.35 -31.43
N TYR A 80 -8.29 -11.61 -30.60
CA TYR A 80 -6.82 -11.86 -30.58
C TYR A 80 -6.03 -12.15 -29.30
N LEU A 81 -6.58 -12.47 -28.12
CA LEU A 81 -5.73 -13.14 -27.09
C LEU A 81 -6.51 -14.05 -26.12
N SER A 82 -7.46 -14.83 -26.64
CA SER A 82 -8.03 -15.95 -25.89
C SER A 82 -7.70 -17.27 -26.59
N GLU A 83 -6.43 -17.65 -26.58
CA GLU A 83 -6.01 -19.02 -26.92
C GLU A 83 -4.73 -19.39 -26.14
N VAL A 84 -4.86 -19.83 -24.89
CA VAL A 84 -3.86 -20.73 -24.28
C VAL A 84 -4.36 -22.14 -24.52
N ARG A 85 -3.88 -22.73 -25.62
CA ARG A 85 -4.12 -24.13 -25.99
C ARG A 85 -3.50 -25.05 -24.95
N LEU A 86 -4.28 -25.49 -23.96
CA LEU A 86 -3.91 -26.62 -23.10
C LEU A 86 -4.05 -27.92 -23.91
N SER A 87 -2.98 -28.34 -24.58
CA SER A 87 -2.85 -29.73 -25.02
C SER A 87 -1.39 -30.16 -25.12
N GLY A 88 -1.02 -31.19 -24.35
CA GLY A 88 0.16 -32.03 -24.56
C GLY A 88 0.18 -33.21 -23.57
N PRO A 89 0.57 -34.45 -23.96
CA PRO A 89 0.04 -35.69 -23.37
C PRO A 89 0.51 -36.00 -21.94
N ARG A 90 -0.27 -36.88 -21.29
CA ARG A 90 0.04 -37.54 -20.01
C ARG A 90 1.28 -38.40 -20.08
#